data_AF-A0A7Z9XCD2-F1
#
_entry.id   AF-A0A7Z9XCD2-F1
#
_cell.length_a   1.000
_cell.length_b   1.000
_cell.length_c   1.000
_cell.angle_alpha   90.00
_cell.angle_beta   90.00
_cell.angle_gamma   90.00
#
_symmetry.space_group_name_H-M   'P 1'
#
loop_
_entity.id
_entity.type
_entity.pdbx_description
1 polymer ?
#
loop_
_entity_poly.entity_id
_entity_poly.type
_entity_poly.pdbx_seq_one_letter_code
_entity_poly.pdbx_strand_id
1 'polypeptide(L)'
;MDTGDENLTGSPRWLRLCEEAVRGWLTRQSEIKSDKWLDAKRFSAQDLAKWAGKFVPLENGSRVLQIGPGGNGEINFFPIGRRYAVDPLRDFFVEHFGDIIDPQVEFETAKGE
;
A
#
# COMPACT_ATOMS: atom_id res chain seq x y z
N MET A 1 11.74 -30.20 0.93
CA MET A 1 11.78 -28.79 0.50
C MET A 1 10.40 -28.26 0.79
N ASP A 2 10.31 -27.49 1.87
CA ASP A 2 9.07 -26.92 2.36
C ASP A 2 8.87 -25.63 1.56
N THR A 3 7.97 -25.67 0.58
CA THR A 3 7.54 -24.47 -0.14
C THR A 3 6.62 -23.75 0.82
N GLY A 4 7.19 -22.80 1.57
CA GLY A 4 6.46 -21.95 2.52
C GLY A 4 5.41 -21.12 1.81
N ASP A 5 4.30 -21.75 1.44
CA ASP A 5 3.03 -21.07 1.23
C ASP A 5 2.54 -20.68 2.62
N GLU A 6 2.94 -19.49 3.06
CA GLU A 6 2.25 -18.78 4.14
C GLU A 6 0.82 -18.51 3.64
N ASN A 7 -0.02 -19.53 3.77
CA ASN A 7 -1.43 -19.48 3.45
C ASN A 7 -2.02 -18.25 4.11
N LEU A 8 -2.62 -17.36 3.32
CA LEU A 8 -3.52 -16.33 3.81
C LEU A 8 -4.45 -16.97 4.85
N THR A 9 -4.31 -16.59 6.11
CA THR A 9 -5.19 -17.06 7.18
C THR A 9 -6.41 -16.16 7.20
N GLY A 10 -7.60 -16.75 7.29
CA GLY A 10 -8.85 -16.00 7.43
C GLY A 10 -10.07 -16.80 6.97
N SER A 11 -11.25 -16.22 7.17
CA SER A 11 -12.50 -16.86 6.75
C SER A 11 -12.54 -17.12 5.23
N PRO A 12 -13.26 -18.14 4.73
CA PRO A 12 -13.40 -18.37 3.29
C PRO A 12 -13.89 -17.15 2.50
N ARG A 13 -14.71 -16.30 3.13
CA ARG A 13 -15.17 -15.04 2.55
C ARG A 13 -14.01 -14.05 2.37
N TRP A 14 -13.12 -13.96 3.36
CA TRP A 14 -11.94 -13.11 3.30
C TRP A 14 -10.98 -13.54 2.20
N LEU A 15 -10.69 -14.84 2.11
CA LEU A 15 -9.80 -15.39 1.08
C LEU A 15 -10.33 -15.12 -0.33
N ARG A 16 -11.64 -15.31 -0.56
CA ARG A 16 -12.25 -14.97 -1.85
C ARG A 16 -12.12 -13.48 -2.20
N LEU A 17 -12.25 -12.58 -1.23
CA LEU A 17 -12.06 -11.14 -1.47
C LEU A 17 -10.61 -10.83 -1.86
N CYS A 18 -9.64 -11.47 -1.21
CA CYS A 18 -8.23 -11.36 -1.56
C CYS A 18 -7.95 -11.85 -2.99
N GLU A 19 -8.51 -12.99 -3.40
CA GLU A 19 -8.38 -13.51 -4.76
C GLU A 19 -8.94 -12.54 -5.83
N GLU A 20 -10.13 -11.99 -5.59
CA GLU A 20 -10.72 -11.00 -6.51
C GLU A 20 -9.92 -9.70 -6.55
N ALA A 21 -9.36 -9.27 -5.41
CA ALA A 21 -8.48 -8.11 -5.36
C ALA A 21 -7.22 -8.35 -6.22
N VAL A 22 -6.54 -9.48 -6.04
CA VAL A 22 -5.37 -9.87 -6.85
C VAL A 22 -5.68 -9.80 -8.34
N ARG A 23 -6.79 -10.40 -8.79
CA ARG A 23 -7.21 -10.35 -10.20
C ARG A 23 -7.45 -8.93 -10.69
N GLY A 24 -8.10 -8.10 -9.87
CA GLY A 24 -8.36 -6.70 -10.20
C GLY A 24 -7.06 -5.90 -10.39
N TRP A 25 -6.09 -6.10 -9.51
CA TRP A 25 -4.78 -5.44 -9.59
C TRP A 25 -3.98 -5.89 -10.82
N LEU A 26 -3.93 -7.19 -11.10
CA LEU A 26 -3.24 -7.72 -12.28
C LEU A 26 -3.86 -7.22 -13.59
N THR A 27 -5.20 -7.19 -13.68
CA THR A 27 -5.92 -6.72 -14.88
C THR A 27 -5.64 -5.25 -15.20
N ARG A 28 -5.30 -4.45 -14.19
CA ARG A 28 -5.08 -3.00 -14.31
C ARG A 28 -3.61 -2.60 -14.10
N GLN A 29 -2.70 -3.56 -14.06
CA GLN A 29 -1.32 -3.31 -13.65
C GLN A 29 -0.64 -2.20 -14.46
N SER A 30 -0.81 -2.20 -15.78
CA SER A 30 -0.24 -1.16 -16.66
C SER A 30 -0.82 0.23 -16.41
N GLU A 31 -2.12 0.33 -16.17
CA GLU A 31 -2.80 1.58 -15.82
C GLU A 31 -2.29 2.11 -14.47
N ILE A 32 -2.21 1.23 -13.48
CA ILE A 32 -1.80 1.52 -12.10
C ILE A 32 -0.35 2.00 -12.00
N LYS A 33 0.53 1.46 -12.86
CA LYS A 33 1.93 1.85 -12.99
C LYS A 33 2.17 3.07 -13.89
N SER A 34 1.14 3.58 -14.56
CA SER A 34 1.30 4.73 -15.45
C SER A 34 1.61 6.01 -14.69
N ASP A 35 2.43 6.90 -15.28
CA ASP A 35 2.76 8.21 -14.70
C ASP A 35 1.52 9.00 -14.32
N LYS A 36 0.49 8.98 -15.19
CA LYS A 36 -0.79 9.64 -14.92
C LYS A 36 -1.42 9.17 -13.61
N TRP A 37 -1.38 7.87 -13.34
CA TRP A 37 -1.95 7.30 -12.12
C TRP A 37 -1.09 7.64 -10.90
N LEU A 38 0.24 7.50 -11.01
CA LEU A 38 1.17 7.81 -9.93
C LEU A 38 1.16 9.30 -9.57
N ASP A 39 1.03 10.18 -10.55
CA ASP A 39 0.87 11.62 -10.33
C ASP A 39 -0.43 11.92 -9.59
N ALA A 40 -1.55 11.29 -9.98
CA ALA A 40 -2.81 11.44 -9.26
C ALA A 40 -2.69 11.03 -7.78
N LYS A 41 -1.95 9.95 -7.49
CA LYS A 41 -1.65 9.51 -6.13
C LYS A 41 -0.74 10.49 -5.38
N ARG A 42 0.26 11.07 -6.07
CA ARG A 42 1.12 12.11 -5.51
C ARG A 42 0.34 13.37 -5.13
N PHE A 43 -0.56 13.84 -6.00
CA PHE A 43 -1.44 14.97 -5.67
C PHE A 43 -2.34 14.66 -4.49
N SER A 44 -2.95 13.47 -4.48
CA SER A 44 -3.81 13.04 -3.36
C SER A 44 -3.04 12.99 -2.03
N ALA A 45 -1.81 12.49 -2.03
CA ALA A 45 -0.96 12.45 -0.83
C ALA A 45 -0.61 13.85 -0.29
N GLN A 46 -0.33 14.81 -1.17
CA GLN A 46 -0.08 16.20 -0.80
C GLN A 46 -1.33 16.86 -0.20
N ASP A 47 -2.49 16.64 -0.81
CA ASP A 47 -3.77 17.14 -0.30
C ASP A 47 -4.12 16.52 1.06
N LEU A 48 -3.89 15.21 1.24
CA LEU A 48 -4.05 14.54 2.52
C LEU A 48 -3.14 15.14 3.58
N ALA A 49 -1.86 15.35 3.29
CA ALA A 49 -0.92 15.95 4.22
C ALA A 49 -1.35 17.37 4.62
N LYS A 50 -1.75 18.19 3.64
CA LYS A 50 -2.26 19.54 3.90
C LYS A 50 -3.52 19.53 4.75
N TRP A 51 -4.44 18.59 4.51
CA TRP A 51 -5.66 18.46 5.28
C TRP A 51 -5.38 17.98 6.71
N ALA A 52 -4.58 16.93 6.88
CA ALA A 52 -4.19 16.39 8.18
C ALA A 52 -3.42 17.43 9.02
N GLY A 53 -2.57 18.22 8.36
CA GLY A 53 -1.81 19.33 8.95
C GLY A 53 -2.66 20.39 9.66
N LYS A 54 -3.97 20.47 9.37
CA LYS A 54 -4.91 21.36 10.07
C LYS A 54 -5.28 20.87 11.47
N PHE A 55 -5.11 19.58 11.73
CA PHE A 55 -5.52 18.92 12.97
C PHE A 55 -4.32 18.45 13.79
N VAL A 56 -3.26 18.01 13.11
CA VAL A 56 -2.03 17.50 13.74
C VAL A 56 -0.83 18.12 13.04
N PRO A 57 0.13 18.74 13.76
CA PRO A 57 1.37 19.21 13.16
C PRO A 57 2.10 18.06 12.47
N LEU A 58 2.35 18.20 11.17
CA LEU A 58 3.16 17.26 10.40
C LEU A 58 4.60 17.77 10.34
N GLU A 59 5.47 17.08 11.06
CA GLU A 59 6.90 17.38 11.16
C GLU A 59 7.74 16.16 10.75
N ASN A 60 9.05 16.34 10.59
CA ASN A 60 9.97 15.25 10.21
C ASN A 60 9.97 14.07 11.20
N GLY A 61 9.59 14.30 12.46
CA GLY A 61 9.44 13.25 13.48
C GLY A 61 8.13 12.45 13.40
N SER A 62 7.19 12.86 12.55
CA SER A 62 5.87 12.22 12.43
C SER A 62 5.99 10.78 11.94
N ARG A 63 5.03 9.94 12.33
CA ARG A 63 4.89 8.58 11.84
C ARG A 63 3.54 8.44 11.17
N VAL A 64 3.53 7.99 9.93
CA VAL A 64 2.33 7.89 9.10
C VAL A 64 2.16 6.43 8.71
N LEU A 65 1.00 5.86 9.04
CA LEU A 65 0.64 4.49 8.72
C LEU A 65 -0.55 4.50 7.75
N GLN A 66 -0.42 3.79 6.63
CA GLN A 66 -1.55 3.46 5.76
C GLN A 66 -1.87 1.97 5.85
N ILE A 67 -3.14 1.66 6.11
CA ILE A 67 -3.68 0.30 6.12
C ILE A 67 -4.32 0.02 4.77
N GLY A 68 -3.98 -1.12 4.16
CA GLY A 68 -4.44 -1.52 2.83
C GLY A 68 -3.99 -0.60 1.69
N PRO A 69 -2.71 -0.18 1.60
CA PRO A 69 -2.26 0.71 0.53
C PRO A 69 -2.18 0.04 -0.85
N GLY A 70 -2.18 -1.29 -0.93
CA GLY A 70 -1.84 -1.99 -2.16
C GLY A 70 -0.46 -1.60 -2.73
N GLY A 71 -0.31 -1.71 -4.05
CA GLY A 71 0.96 -1.43 -4.73
C GLY A 71 1.28 0.06 -4.94
N ASN A 72 0.33 0.98 -4.72
CA ASN A 72 0.51 2.40 -5.04
C ASN A 72 -0.26 3.38 -4.14
N GLY A 73 -0.49 2.99 -2.89
CA GLY A 73 -1.14 3.86 -1.90
C GLY A 73 -0.43 5.20 -1.75
N GLU A 74 -1.18 6.20 -1.30
CA GLU A 74 -0.74 7.59 -1.10
C GLU A 74 0.50 7.68 -0.19
N ILE A 75 0.70 6.71 0.71
CA ILE A 75 1.88 6.61 1.57
C ILE A 75 3.20 6.61 0.80
N ASN A 76 3.23 6.07 -0.43
CA ASN A 76 4.41 6.09 -1.30
C ASN A 76 4.82 7.52 -1.73
N PHE A 77 3.90 8.49 -1.60
CA PHE A 77 4.12 9.88 -2.01
C PHE A 77 3.94 10.87 -0.86
N PHE A 78 3.72 10.38 0.36
CA PHE A 78 3.48 11.25 1.50
C PHE A 78 4.73 12.09 1.79
N PRO A 79 4.62 13.42 1.89
CA PRO A 79 5.78 14.30 1.75
C PRO A 79 6.68 14.37 2.99
N ILE A 80 6.28 13.76 4.11
CA ILE A 80 6.96 13.95 5.40
C ILE A 80 6.79 12.76 6.34
N GLY A 81 7.71 12.67 7.29
CA GLY A 81 7.66 11.68 8.36
C GLY A 81 8.18 10.31 7.95
N ARG A 82 8.18 9.39 8.91
CA ARG A 82 8.44 7.98 8.68
C ARG A 82 7.16 7.30 8.22
N ARG A 83 7.27 6.48 7.18
CA ARG A 83 6.12 6.00 6.41
C ARG A 83 6.03 4.50 6.54
N TYR A 84 4.86 4.02 6.93
CA TYR A 84 4.57 2.62 7.18
C TYR A 84 3.35 2.20 6.38
N ALA A 85 3.39 0.99 5.86
CA ALA A 85 2.34 0.36 5.11
C ALA A 85 2.06 -1.01 5.70
N VAL A 86 0.78 -1.36 5.85
CA VAL A 86 0.36 -2.71 6.23
C VAL A 86 -0.71 -3.20 5.28
N ASP A 87 -0.49 -4.36 4.66
CA ASP A 87 -1.45 -4.99 3.75
C ASP A 87 -1.41 -6.52 3.91
N PRO A 88 -2.55 -7.21 3.98
CA PRO A 88 -2.58 -8.67 4.01
C PRO A 88 -1.98 -9.31 2.74
N LEU A 89 -1.95 -8.58 1.63
CA LEU A 89 -1.41 -9.02 0.34
C LEU A 89 -0.05 -8.37 0.05
N ARG A 90 0.70 -7.99 1.09
CA ARG A 90 2.00 -7.30 0.95
C ARG A 90 2.94 -8.03 -0.01
N ASP A 91 3.09 -9.35 0.11
CA ASP A 91 4.02 -10.09 -0.75
C ASP A 91 3.63 -10.04 -2.23
N PHE A 92 2.32 -10.19 -2.53
CA PHE A 92 1.79 -9.97 -3.87
C PHE A 92 2.12 -8.57 -4.40
N PHE A 93 1.96 -7.53 -3.58
CA PHE A 93 2.26 -6.16 -4.00
C PHE A 93 3.75 -5.91 -4.20
N VAL A 94 4.60 -6.44 -3.33
CA VAL A 94 6.06 -6.34 -3.49
C VAL A 94 6.52 -7.05 -4.75
N GLU A 95 6.01 -8.25 -5.04
CA GLU A 95 6.36 -9.03 -6.23
C GLU A 95 5.95 -8.32 -7.53
N HIS A 96 4.72 -7.81 -7.60
CA HIS A 96 4.16 -7.30 -8.86
C HIS A 96 4.24 -5.78 -9.05
N PHE A 97 4.45 -5.03 -7.96
CA PHE A 97 4.44 -3.55 -7.94
C PHE A 97 5.63 -2.96 -7.17
N GLY A 98 6.62 -3.77 -6.78
CA GLY A 98 7.80 -3.30 -6.04
C GLY A 98 8.61 -2.21 -6.71
N ASP A 99 8.50 -2.07 -8.04
CA ASP A 99 9.11 -1.00 -8.83
C ASP A 99 8.49 0.39 -8.58
N ILE A 100 7.24 0.44 -8.12
CA ILE A 100 6.52 1.69 -7.83
C ILE A 100 6.27 1.92 -6.33
N ILE A 101 6.62 0.95 -5.48
CA ILE A 101 6.61 1.12 -4.03
C ILE A 101 7.85 1.92 -3.64
N ASP A 102 7.66 2.99 -2.87
CA ASP A 102 8.78 3.81 -2.42
C ASP A 102 9.62 3.02 -1.41
N PRO A 103 10.94 2.82 -1.64
CA PRO A 103 11.79 2.03 -0.76
C PRO A 103 11.95 2.62 0.65
N GLN A 104 11.52 3.86 0.89
CA GLN A 104 11.49 4.46 2.22
C GLN A 104 10.21 4.14 3.01
N VAL A 105 9.25 3.44 2.42
CA VAL A 105 8.04 2.96 3.11
C VAL A 105 8.34 1.60 3.72
N GLU A 106 8.21 1.50 5.04
CA GLU A 106 8.28 0.23 5.76
C GLU A 106 6.98 -0.56 5.52
N PHE A 107 7.01 -1.51 4.57
CA PHE A 107 5.83 -2.26 4.13
C PHE A 107 5.80 -3.68 4.70
N GLU A 108 4.91 -3.86 5.66
CA GLU A 108 4.70 -5.09 6.43
C GLU A 108 3.45 -5.85 5.99
N THR A 109 3.47 -7.17 6.15
CA THR A 109 2.28 -8.01 5.98
C THR A 109 1.35 -7.77 7.17
N ALA A 110 0.11 -7.34 6.89
CA ALA A 110 -0.90 -7.27 7.92
C ALA A 110 -1.29 -8.71 8.33
N LYS A 111 -1.17 -9.02 9.62
CA LYS A 111 -1.75 -10.24 10.18
C LYS A 111 -3.26 -10.00 10.31
N GLY A 112 -4.04 -10.59 9.41
CA GLY A 112 -5.50 -10.62 9.52
C GLY A 112 -5.96 -11.34 10.78
N GLU A 113 -7.27 -11.32 11.03
CA GLU A 113 -7.90 -12.13 12.09
C GLU A 113 -7.67 -13.63 11.91
#